data_AF-A0A821IEM2-F1
#
_entry.id   AF-A0A821IEM2-F1
#
_cell.length_a   1.000
_cell.length_b   1.000
_cell.length_c   1.000
_cell.angle_alpha   90.00
_cell.angle_beta   90.00
_cell.angle_gamma   90.00
#
_symmetry.space_group_name_H-M   'P 1'
#
loop_
_entity.id
_entity.type
_entity.pdbx_description
1 polymer ?
#
loop_
_entity_poly.entity_id
_entity_poly.type
_entity_poly.pdbx_seq_one_letter_code
_entity_poly.pdbx_strand_id
1 'polypeptide(L)'
;LSDDRRPTLHRVLPFKQYLINKCEIDNDDNEDFKQVKCFLGKRLDEKLELTDEHLIAAVLHPNNKHLHKSPHLKERVILLLK
;
A
#
# COMPACT_ATOMS: atom_id res chain seq x y z
N LEU A 1 14.69 13.19 2.19
CA LEU A 1 14.13 14.54 1.93
C LEU A 1 12.83 14.33 1.18
N SER A 2 11.69 14.46 1.84
CA SER A 2 10.39 14.48 1.16
C SER A 2 10.32 15.75 0.31
N ASP A 3 9.91 15.60 -0.95
CA ASP A 3 9.59 16.74 -1.79
C ASP A 3 8.22 17.26 -1.35
N ASP A 4 8.21 18.07 -0.29
CA ASP A 4 6.98 18.59 0.35
C ASP A 4 6.14 19.50 -0.57
N ARG A 5 6.64 19.76 -1.80
CA ARG A 5 5.95 20.55 -2.81
C ARG A 5 4.85 19.76 -3.53
N ARG A 6 4.83 18.43 -3.42
CA ARG A 6 3.82 17.58 -4.08
C ARG A 6 3.12 16.70 -3.05
N PRO A 7 1.78 16.69 -2.99
CA PRO A 7 1.06 15.77 -2.12
C PRO A 7 1.47 14.33 -2.43
N THR A 8 1.96 13.59 -1.43
CA THR A 8 2.45 12.21 -1.59
C THR A 8 1.55 11.17 -0.92
N LEU A 9 0.54 11.59 -0.15
CA LEU A 9 -0.32 10.69 0.63
C LEU A 9 -0.98 9.61 -0.23
N HIS A 10 -1.40 9.96 -1.45
CA HIS A 10 -1.99 9.03 -2.42
C HIS A 10 -1.07 7.89 -2.88
N ARG A 11 0.24 7.99 -2.59
CA ARG A 11 1.24 6.98 -2.95
C ARG A 11 1.43 5.94 -1.86
N VAL A 12 1.05 6.22 -0.62
CA VAL A 12 1.37 5.37 0.53
C VAL A 12 0.69 4.00 0.42
N LEU A 13 -0.61 3.94 0.07
CA LEU A 13 -1.31 2.67 -0.14
C LEU A 13 -0.69 1.83 -1.28
N PRO A 14 -0.52 2.36 -2.51
CA PRO A 14 0.18 1.63 -3.58
C PRO A 14 1.59 1.19 -3.20
N PHE A 15 2.32 2.02 -2.44
CA PHE A 15 3.69 1.72 -2.03
C PHE A 15 3.74 0.63 -0.96
N LYS A 16 2.84 0.64 0.03
CA LYS A 16 2.72 -0.48 0.99
C LYS A 16 2.45 -1.78 0.25
N GLN A 17 1.49 -1.80 -0.68
CA GLN A 17 1.18 -2.99 -1.47
C GLN A 17 2.39 -3.46 -2.28
N TYR A 18 3.10 -2.54 -2.93
CA TYR A 18 4.32 -2.88 -3.67
C TYR A 18 5.38 -3.54 -2.77
N LEU A 19 5.62 -3.00 -1.59
CA LEU A 19 6.62 -3.54 -0.66
C LEU A 19 6.20 -4.92 -0.11
N ILE A 20 4.92 -5.12 0.19
CA ILE A 20 4.37 -6.42 0.59
C ILE A 20 4.57 -7.44 -0.52
N ASN A 21 4.23 -7.11 -1.77
CA ASN A 21 4.43 -8.00 -2.91
C ASN A 21 5.91 -8.35 -3.10
N LYS A 22 6.83 -7.42 -2.81
CA LYS A 22 8.28 -7.69 -2.84
C LYS A 22 8.76 -8.61 -1.72
N CYS A 23 7.97 -8.76 -0.66
CA CYS A 23 8.23 -9.69 0.43
C CYS A 23 7.57 -11.07 0.21
N GLU A 24 6.87 -11.29 -0.91
CA GLU A 24 6.37 -12.62 -1.25
C GLU A 24 7.54 -13.60 -1.43
N ILE A 25 7.41 -14.74 -0.76
CA ILE A 25 8.41 -15.81 -0.77
C ILE A 25 8.31 -16.53 -2.11
N ASP A 26 9.44 -16.63 -2.79
CA ASP A 26 9.61 -17.47 -3.97
C ASP A 26 10.17 -18.84 -3.54
N ASN A 27 9.82 -19.90 -4.28
CA ASN A 27 10.38 -21.23 -4.05
C ASN A 27 11.88 -21.27 -4.36
N ASP A 28 12.34 -20.41 -5.27
CA ASP A 28 13.74 -20.31 -5.68
C ASP A 28 14.59 -19.44 -4.72
N ASP A 29 13.96 -18.78 -3.75
CA ASP A 29 14.69 -18.04 -2.73
C ASP A 29 15.51 -19.01 -1.84
N ASN A 30 16.72 -18.61 -1.49
CA ASN A 30 17.44 -19.31 -0.42
C ASN A 30 16.78 -19.05 0.95
N GLU A 31 17.01 -19.93 1.93
CA GLU A 31 16.33 -19.84 3.23
C GLU A 31 16.60 -18.53 3.97
N ASP A 32 17.81 -17.97 3.88
CA ASP A 32 18.13 -16.67 4.49
C ASP A 32 17.28 -15.55 3.90
N PHE A 33 17.08 -15.54 2.58
CA PHE A 33 16.29 -14.54 1.90
C PHE A 33 14.80 -14.69 2.20
N LYS A 34 14.29 -15.93 2.33
CA LYS A 34 12.92 -16.20 2.81
C LYS A 34 12.70 -15.64 4.21
N GLN A 35 13.66 -15.82 5.12
CA GLN A 35 13.59 -15.27 6.48
C GLN A 35 13.56 -13.74 6.47
N VAL A 36 14.42 -13.10 5.68
CA VAL A 36 14.44 -11.63 5.54
C VAL A 36 13.13 -11.11 4.97
N LYS A 37 12.63 -11.72 3.89
CA LYS A 37 11.33 -11.36 3.28
C LYS A 37 10.18 -11.52 4.28
N CYS A 38 10.12 -12.63 5.01
CA CYS A 38 9.10 -12.87 6.03
C CYS A 38 9.16 -11.82 7.15
N PHE A 39 10.37 -11.52 7.64
CA PHE A 39 10.57 -10.49 8.65
C PHE A 39 10.13 -9.11 8.16
N LEU A 40 10.56 -8.70 6.96
CA LEU A 40 10.19 -7.40 6.39
C LEU A 40 8.69 -7.30 6.12
N GLY A 41 8.07 -8.34 5.58
CA GLY A 41 6.61 -8.39 5.36
C GLY A 41 5.83 -8.17 6.65
N LYS A 42 6.21 -8.87 7.74
CA LYS A 42 5.62 -8.67 9.07
C LYS A 42 5.82 -7.25 9.58
N ARG A 43 7.03 -6.72 9.50
CA ARG A 43 7.35 -5.35 9.96
C ARG A 43 6.61 -4.28 9.18
N LEU A 44 6.45 -4.45 7.87
CA LEU A 44 5.68 -3.54 7.03
C LEU A 44 4.22 -3.52 7.45
N ASP A 45 3.66 -4.67 7.80
CA ASP A 45 2.26 -4.71 8.22
C ASP A 45 2.06 -4.11 9.63
N GLU A 46 2.95 -4.43 10.57
CA GLU A 46 2.92 -3.90 11.95
C GLU A 46 3.22 -2.41 12.07
N LYS A 47 4.08 -1.85 11.21
CA LYS A 47 4.62 -0.49 11.37
C LYS A 47 4.05 0.51 10.39
N LEU A 48 3.59 0.08 9.22
CA LEU A 48 2.99 0.96 8.22
C LEU A 48 1.47 0.84 8.27
N GLU A 49 0.87 1.50 9.25
CA GLU A 49 -0.58 1.58 9.38
C GLU A 49 -1.16 2.47 8.28
N LEU A 50 -2.21 1.96 7.63
CA LEU A 50 -2.97 2.71 6.65
C LEU A 50 -4.24 3.24 7.32
N THR A 51 -4.36 4.56 7.36
CA THR A 51 -5.58 5.25 7.79
C THR A 51 -6.56 5.44 6.64
N ASP A 52 -7.77 5.88 6.97
CA ASP A 52 -8.80 6.17 5.97
C ASP A 52 -8.38 7.31 5.03
N GLU A 53 -7.59 8.30 5.47
CA GLU A 53 -7.05 9.36 4.61
C GLU A 53 -6.10 8.80 3.54
N HIS A 54 -5.30 7.79 3.88
CA HIS A 54 -4.44 7.11 2.90
C HIS A 54 -5.27 6.42 1.83
N LEU A 55 -6.35 5.76 2.23
CA LEU A 55 -7.28 5.10 1.33
C LEU A 55 -8.00 6.10 0.42
N ILE A 56 -8.58 7.15 1.00
CA ILE A 56 -9.28 8.21 0.26
C ILE A 56 -8.33 8.87 -0.74
N ALA A 57 -7.14 9.31 -0.29
CA ALA A 57 -6.16 9.97 -1.15
C ALA A 57 -5.70 9.05 -2.28
N ALA A 58 -5.45 7.77 -1.99
CA ALA A 58 -5.02 6.82 -3.00
C ALA A 58 -6.12 6.51 -4.02
N VAL A 59 -7.37 6.33 -3.58
CA VAL A 59 -8.49 6.07 -4.48
C VAL A 59 -8.76 7.30 -5.33
N LEU A 60 -8.88 8.50 -4.76
CA LEU A 60 -9.26 9.71 -5.52
C LEU A 60 -8.19 10.22 -6.49
N HIS A 61 -6.94 9.76 -6.38
CA HIS A 61 -5.85 10.29 -7.19
C HIS A 61 -5.87 9.73 -8.62
N PRO A 62 -5.77 10.58 -9.67
CA PRO A 62 -5.96 10.19 -11.07
C PRO A 62 -4.92 9.19 -11.60
N ASN A 63 -3.76 9.04 -10.95
CA ASN A 63 -2.76 8.03 -11.34
C ASN A 63 -3.09 6.62 -10.85
N ASN A 64 -4.03 6.47 -9.92
CA ASN A 64 -4.38 5.18 -9.31
C ASN A 64 -5.72 4.64 -9.84
N LYS A 65 -6.00 4.83 -11.14
CA LYS A 65 -7.32 4.50 -11.73
C LYS A 65 -7.75 3.05 -11.56
N HIS A 66 -6.79 2.14 -11.38
CA HIS A 66 -7.07 0.74 -11.11
C HIS A 66 -7.76 0.53 -9.75
N LEU A 67 -7.48 1.36 -8.74
CA LEU A 67 -8.14 1.29 -7.43
C LEU A 67 -9.62 1.69 -7.52
N HIS A 68 -9.98 2.64 -8.38
CA HIS A 68 -11.39 3.00 -8.64
C HIS A 68 -12.20 1.86 -9.25
N LYS A 69 -11.54 0.95 -9.98
CA LYS A 69 -12.20 -0.21 -10.60
C LYS A 69 -12.52 -1.30 -9.58
N SER A 70 -11.95 -1.21 -8.37
CA SER A 70 -12.25 -2.12 -7.29
C SER A 70 -13.55 -1.69 -6.59
N PRO A 71 -14.66 -2.44 -6.72
CA PRO A 71 -15.97 -2.01 -6.20
C PRO A 71 -15.94 -1.80 -4.68
N HIS A 72 -15.30 -2.71 -3.95
CA HIS A 72 -15.23 -2.66 -2.49
C HIS A 72 -14.45 -1.44 -1.97
N LEU A 73 -13.35 -1.04 -2.63
CA LEU A 73 -12.59 0.16 -2.23
C LEU A 73 -13.38 1.42 -2.54
N LYS A 74 -14.05 1.46 -3.68
CA LYS A 74 -14.88 2.59 -4.08
C LYS A 74 -16.06 2.80 -3.11
N GLU A 75 -16.77 1.74 -2.76
CA GLU A 75 -17.87 1.79 -1.79
C GLU A 75 -17.39 2.24 -0.41
N ARG A 76 -16.27 1.69 0.07
CA ARG A 76 -15.68 2.11 1.34
C ARG A 76 -15.32 3.59 1.36
N VAL A 77 -14.68 4.12 0.30
CA VAL A 77 -14.37 5.55 0.22
C VAL A 77 -15.63 6.41 0.15
N ILE A 78 -16.67 5.98 -0.56
CA ILE A 78 -17.96 6.70 -0.58
C ILE A 78 -18.57 6.78 0.83
N LEU A 79 -18.46 5.73 1.64
CA LEU A 79 -18.94 5.74 3.03
C LEU A 79 -18.13 6.68 3.92
N LEU A 80 -16.81 6.74 3.73
CA LEU A 80 -15.92 7.60 4.53
C LEU A 80 -16.05 9.10 4.20
N LEU A 81 -16.65 9.44 3.05
CA LEU A 81 -16.85 10.81 2.59
C LEU A 81 -18.26 11.37 2.91
N LYS A 82 -19.13 10.57 3.53
CA LYS A 82 -20.48 10.97 3.96
C LYS A 82 -20.46 11.42 5.42
#